data_AF-A0A2V8S495-F1
#
_entry.id   AF-A0A2V8S495-F1
#
_cell.length_a   1.000
_cell.length_b   1.000
_cell.length_c   1.000
_cell.angle_alpha   90.00
_cell.angle_beta   90.00
_cell.angle_gamma   90.00
#
_symmetry.space_group_name_H-M   'P 1'
#
loop_
_entity.id
_entity.type
_entity.pdbx_description
1 polymer ?
#
loop_
_entity_poly.entity_id
_entity_poly.type
_entity_poly.pdbx_seq_one_letter_code
_entity_poly.pdbx_strand_id
1 'polypeptide(L)' 'MDTISIPAHFDGERILLDEPVELEPNTRLIVTVLPNHDAERASWLRLSGERLADAYGKDEEEYSSDVIKEANPEYEGR' A
#
# COMPACT_ATOMS: atom_id res chain seq x y z
N MET A 1 -24.87 -19.39 -10.53
CA MET A 1 -24.20 -18.21 -9.97
C MET A 1 -22.76 -18.63 -9.70
N ASP A 2 -21.81 -17.94 -10.30
CA ASP A 2 -20.40 -18.23 -10.08
C ASP A 2 -19.97 -17.71 -8.71
N THR A 3 -18.87 -18.25 -8.18
CA THR A 3 -18.30 -17.77 -6.93
C THR A 3 -17.80 -16.34 -7.12
N ILE A 4 -18.33 -15.40 -6.35
CA ILE A 4 -17.88 -14.01 -6.31
C ILE A 4 -17.17 -13.74 -4.98
N SER A 5 -16.10 -12.96 -5.02
CA SER A 5 -15.41 -12.46 -3.83
C SER A 5 -15.92 -11.06 -3.55
N ILE A 6 -16.48 -10.85 -2.36
CA ILE A 6 -17.08 -9.58 -1.95
C ILE A 6 -16.26 -9.03 -0.78
N PRO A 7 -15.78 -7.78 -0.85
CA PRO A 7 -15.11 -7.15 0.29
C PRO A 7 -16.09 -6.99 1.45
N ALA A 8 -15.60 -7.24 2.66
CA ALA A 8 -16.38 -7.18 3.87
C ALA A 8 -15.46 -6.87 5.06
N HIS A 9 -16.01 -6.18 6.06
CA HIS A 9 -15.33 -5.94 7.32
C HIS A 9 -16.16 -6.40 8.51
N PHE A 10 -15.47 -6.69 9.62
CA PHE A 10 -16.12 -6.97 10.90
C PHE A 10 -16.25 -5.67 11.70
N ASP A 11 -17.47 -5.28 12.03
CA ASP A 11 -17.74 -4.03 12.77
C ASP A 11 -17.59 -4.17 14.30
N GLY A 12 -17.30 -5.38 14.78
CA GLY A 12 -17.24 -5.73 16.21
C GLY A 12 -18.38 -6.64 16.67
N GLU A 13 -19.48 -6.70 15.92
CA GLU A 13 -20.64 -7.57 16.19
C GLU A 13 -20.96 -8.47 14.99
N ARG A 14 -20.83 -7.96 13.76
CA ARG A 14 -21.32 -8.58 12.52
C ARG A 14 -20.32 -8.41 11.38
N ILE A 15 -20.41 -9.31 10.40
CA ILE A 15 -19.74 -9.14 9.11
C ILE A 15 -20.63 -8.26 8.25
N LEU A 16 -20.11 -7.11 7.82
CA LEU A 16 -20.77 -6.18 6.91
C LEU A 16 -20.14 -6.31 5.52
N LEU A 17 -20.98 -6.47 4.50
CA LEU A 17 -20.53 -6.45 3.11
C LEU A 17 -20.35 -4.99 2.69
N ASP A 18 -19.18 -4.67 2.13
CA ASP A 18 -18.84 -3.30 1.73
C ASP A 18 -19.54 -2.89 0.44
N GLU A 19 -20.04 -3.88 -0.30
CA GLU A 19 -20.77 -3.71 -1.55
C GLU A 19 -22.17 -4.33 -1.46
N PRO A 20 -23.19 -3.72 -2.08
CA PRO A 20 -24.53 -4.29 -2.13
C PRO A 20 -24.54 -5.57 -2.96
N VAL A 21 -25.06 -6.66 -2.39
CA VAL A 21 -25.27 -7.93 -3.08
C VAL A 21 -26.64 -8.50 -2.71
N GLU A 22 -27.34 -9.03 -3.71
CA GLU A 22 -28.58 -9.77 -3.48
C GLU A 22 -28.23 -11.21 -3.11
N LEU A 23 -28.65 -11.63 -1.92
CA LEU A 23 -28.46 -12.99 -1.41
C LEU A 23 -29.83 -13.64 -1.21
N GLU A 24 -30.04 -14.79 -1.83
CA GLU A 24 -31.23 -15.60 -1.56
C GLU A 24 -31.13 -16.28 -0.19
N PRO A 25 -32.26 -16.56 0.48
CA PRO A 25 -32.26 -17.32 1.72
C PRO A 25 -31.52 -18.66 1.56
N ASN A 26 -30.62 -18.97 2.51
CA ASN A 26 -29.78 -20.18 2.52
C ASN A 26 -28.71 -20.24 1.41
N THR A 27 -28.32 -19.10 0.82
CA THR A 27 -27.14 -19.03 -0.04
C THR A 27 -25.90 -19.54 0.71
N ARG A 28 -25.17 -20.48 0.10
CA ARG A 28 -23.92 -21.00 0.69
C ARG A 28 -22.81 -19.96 0.54
N LEU A 29 -22.18 -19.59 1.65
CA LEU A 29 -21.11 -18.60 1.70
C LEU A 29 -19.78 -19.26 2.10
N ILE A 30 -18.68 -18.74 1.57
CA ILE A 30 -17.31 -19.05 2.02
C ILE A 30 -16.79 -17.79 2.71
N VAL A 31 -16.39 -17.90 3.97
CA VAL A 31 -15.86 -16.78 4.74
C VAL A 31 -14.35 -16.94 4.87
N THR A 32 -13.62 -15.95 4.35
CA THR A 32 -12.16 -15.87 4.46
C THR A 32 -11.82 -14.72 5.40
N VAL A 33 -11.17 -15.03 6.53
CA VAL A 33 -10.69 -14.01 7.48
C VAL A 33 -9.28 -13.61 7.07
N LEU A 34 -9.10 -12.33 6.73
CA LEU A 34 -7.79 -11.81 6.36
C LEU A 34 -6.96 -11.51 7.63
N PRO A 35 -5.68 -11.86 7.66
CA PRO A 35 -4.78 -11.51 8.76
C PRO A 35 -4.63 -9.99 8.87
N ASN A 36 -4.62 -9.49 10.11
CA ASN A 36 -4.34 -8.10 10.38
C ASN A 36 -2.82 -7.85 10.27
N HIS A 37 -2.38 -7.32 9.12
CA HIS A 37 -0.98 -6.94 8.87
C HIS A 37 -0.66 -5.49 9.27
N ASP A 38 -1.55 -4.78 9.99
CA ASP A 38 -1.36 -3.35 10.27
C ASP A 38 -0.09 -3.04 11.05
N ALA A 39 0.35 -3.93 11.94
CA ALA A 39 1.56 -3.71 12.73
C ALA A 39 2.83 -3.69 11.86
N GLU A 40 2.99 -4.67 10.95
CA GLU A 40 4.09 -4.67 10.00
C GLU A 40 3.98 -3.50 9.02
N ARG A 41 2.78 -3.27 8.47
CA ARG A 41 2.55 -2.17 7.53
C ARG A 41 2.90 -0.81 8.13
N ALA A 42 2.50 -0.54 9.37
CA ALA A 42 2.86 0.68 10.09
C ALA A 42 4.37 0.78 10.32
N SER A 43 5.03 -0.33 10.66
CA SER A 43 6.49 -0.36 10.83
C SER A 43 7.24 -0.04 9.52
N TRP A 44 6.77 -0.59 8.39
CA TRP A 44 7.32 -0.33 7.06
C TRP A 44 7.09 1.11 6.62
N LEU A 45 5.89 1.64 6.85
CA LEU A 45 5.57 3.04 6.55
C LEU A 45 6.47 3.99 7.35
N ARG A 46 6.65 3.73 8.66
CA ARG A 46 7.53 4.53 9.51
C ARG A 46 8.98 4.50 8.98
N LEU A 47 9.51 3.30 8.72
CA LEU A 47 10.86 3.13 8.19
C LEU A 47 11.03 3.87 6.85
N SER A 48 10.07 3.76 5.94
CA SER A 48 10.13 4.47 4.65
C SER A 48 10.13 5.99 4.82
N GLY A 49 9.34 6.51 5.76
CA GLY A 49 9.28 7.94 6.04
C GLY A 49 10.57 8.47 6.66
N GLU A 50 11.15 7.74 7.63
CA GLU A 50 12.45 8.06 8.22
C GLU A 50 13.54 8.11 7.15
N ARG A 51 13.61 7.11 6.26
CA ARG A 51 14.62 7.07 5.20
C ARG A 51 14.43 8.14 4.14
N LEU A 52 13.19 8.49 3.83
CA LEU A 52 12.90 9.60 2.94
C LEU A 52 13.36 10.93 3.56
N ALA A 53 13.13 11.14 4.86
CA ALA A 53 13.59 12.33 5.56
C ALA A 53 15.13 12.39 5.62
N ASP A 54 15.79 11.26 5.87
CA ASP A 54 17.26 11.16 5.86
C ASP A 54 17.84 11.54 4.49
N ALA A 55 17.22 11.08 3.40
CA ALA A 55 17.68 11.32 2.03
C ALA A 55 17.63 12.80 1.61
N TYR A 56 16.82 13.62 2.27
CA TYR A 56 16.76 15.08 2.08
C TYR A 56 17.21 15.84 3.34
N GLY A 57 17.95 15.16 4.21
CA GLY A 57 18.46 15.71 5.45
C GLY A 57 19.72 16.53 5.25
N LYS A 58 20.11 17.27 6.28
CA LYS A 58 21.35 18.07 6.32
C LYS A 58 22.65 17.27 6.09
N ASP A 59 22.59 15.96 6.30
CA ASP A 59 23.72 15.03 6.20
C ASP A 59 23.72 14.31 4.82
N GLU A 60 22.85 14.71 3.89
CA GLU A 60 22.87 14.24 2.50
C GLU A 60 24.16 14.69 1.79
N GLU A 61 24.75 13.77 1.03
CA GLU A 61 25.90 14.08 0.17
C GLU A 61 25.45 14.91 -1.04
N GLU A 62 26.16 16.01 -1.32
CA GLU A 62 25.86 16.84 -2.49
C GLU A 62 26.23 16.10 -3.78
N TYR A 63 25.23 15.79 -4.61
CA TYR A 63 25.42 15.18 -5.93
C TYR A 63 25.81 16.25 -6.97
N SER A 64 27.07 16.66 -6.98
CA SER A 64 27.62 17.58 -8.00
C SER A 64 27.58 16.98 -9.41
N SER A 65 27.56 17.84 -10.44
CA SER A 65 27.70 17.40 -11.83
C SER A 65 29.02 16.67 -12.10
N ASP A 66 30.03 16.85 -11.24
CA ASP A 66 31.31 16.16 -11.32
C ASP A 66 31.20 14.64 -11.07
N VAL A 67 30.12 14.16 -10.45
CA VAL A 67 29.89 12.72 -10.22
C VAL A 67 29.12 12.03 -11.36
N ILE A 68 28.76 12.78 -12.41
CA ILE A 68 28.08 12.23 -13.58
C ILE A 68 29.06 11.33 -14.36
N LYS A 69 28.71 10.03 -14.48
CA LYS A 69 29.51 9.05 -15.23
C LYS A 69 29.32 9.13 -16.73
N GLU A 70 28.08 9.38 -17.16
CA GLU A 70 27.71 9.54 -18.57
C GLU A 70 26.66 10.63 -18.66
N ALA A 71 26.91 11.63 -19.50
CA ALA A 71 26.00 12.76 -19.66
C ALA A 71 24.81 12.34 -20.53
N ASN A 72 23.59 12.60 -20.06
CA ASN A 72 22.39 12.42 -20.87
C ASN A 72 22.18 13.64 -21.79
N PRO A 73 22.37 13.51 -23.11
CA PRO A 73 22.23 14.63 -24.04
C PRO A 73 20.78 15.12 -24.22
N GLU A 74 19.78 14.31 -23.84
CA GLU A 74 18.36 14.65 -23.93
C GLU A 74 17.83 15.33 -22.64
N TYR A 75 18.67 15.49 -21.62
CA TYR A 75 18.27 16.14 -20.38
C TYR A 75 18.11 17.65 -20.61
N GLU A 76 16.87 18.16 -20.52
CA GLU A 76 16.49 19.57 -20.79
C GLU A 76 17.06 20.60 -19.78
N GLY A 77 17.92 20.19 -18.85
CA GLY A 77 18.55 21.06 -17.86
C GLY A 77 19.68 21.92 -18.43
N ARG A 78 19.34 22.90 -19.28
CA ARG A 78 20.14 24.09 -19.57
C ARG A 78 19.27 25.33 -19.66
#